data_AF-A0A961L996-F1
#
_entry.id   AF-A0A961L996-F1
#
_cell.length_a   1.000
_cell.length_b   1.000
_cell.length_c   1.000
_cell.angle_alpha   90.00
_cell.angle_beta   90.00
_cell.angle_gamma   90.00
#
_symmetry.space_group_name_H-M   'P 1'
#
loop_
_entity.id
_entity.type
_entity.pdbx_description
1 polymer ?
#
loop_
_entity_poly.entity_id
_entity_poly.type
_entity_poly.pdbx_seq_one_letter_code
_entity_poly.pdbx_strand_id
1 'polypeptide(L)'
;MLGRVTATPSTTVAAGADSASLPDFSDLTASDATLRRFLHGLPGVDQVGAEARAAGLGTRSIKTDAKQHALDLAIRMVDLTTLEGQDTPGKVRALATKAMRPDPERLLARLDAPG
;
A
#
# COMPACT_ATOMS: atom_id res chain seq x y z
N MET A 1 -44.17 0.07 -23.21
CA MET A 1 -43.95 -0.70 -21.97
C MET A 1 -42.59 -0.24 -21.40
N LEU A 2 -42.60 0.89 -20.69
CA LEU A 2 -41.41 1.62 -20.25
C LEU A 2 -40.89 1.00 -18.93
N GLY A 3 -39.73 0.35 -18.97
CA GLY A 3 -39.04 -0.19 -17.80
C GLY A 3 -38.32 0.92 -17.04
N ARG A 4 -38.77 1.18 -15.81
CA ARG A 4 -38.27 2.24 -14.92
C ARG A 4 -36.94 1.78 -14.29
N VAL A 5 -35.84 2.43 -14.63
CA VAL A 5 -34.54 2.25 -13.99
C VAL A 5 -34.59 2.91 -12.60
N THR A 6 -34.49 2.12 -11.54
CA THR A 6 -34.31 2.62 -10.16
C THR A 6 -32.85 2.95 -9.94
N ALA A 7 -32.52 4.23 -9.80
CA ALA A 7 -31.20 4.68 -9.41
C ALA A 7 -30.91 4.26 -7.96
N THR A 8 -29.78 3.59 -7.74
CA THR A 8 -29.19 3.35 -6.42
C THR A 8 -28.60 4.67 -5.88
N PRO A 9 -28.83 5.04 -4.62
CA PRO A 9 -28.16 6.19 -4.05
C PRO A 9 -26.68 5.86 -3.83
N SER A 10 -25.81 6.51 -4.61
CA SER A 10 -24.38 6.58 -4.31
C SER A 10 -24.21 7.41 -3.03
N THR A 11 -23.85 6.76 -1.92
CA THR A 11 -23.41 7.45 -0.71
C THR A 11 -22.07 8.13 -1.03
N THR A 12 -22.13 9.39 -1.43
CA THR A 12 -20.99 10.31 -1.40
C THR A 12 -20.63 10.51 0.08
N VAL A 13 -19.56 9.87 0.53
CA VAL A 13 -18.95 10.21 1.82
C VAL A 13 -18.32 11.58 1.63
N ALA A 14 -19.03 12.63 2.05
CA ALA A 14 -18.47 13.96 2.15
C ALA A 14 -17.24 13.86 3.06
N ALA A 15 -16.06 14.15 2.51
CA ALA A 15 -14.86 14.43 3.28
C ALA A 15 -15.09 15.76 4.01
N GLY A 16 -15.91 15.71 5.06
CA GLY A 16 -15.88 16.72 6.10
C GLY A 16 -14.51 16.65 6.73
N ALA A 17 -13.68 17.64 6.45
CA ALA A 17 -12.52 17.95 7.25
C ALA A 17 -13.01 18.39 8.62
N ASP A 18 -13.46 17.44 9.44
CA ASP A 18 -13.40 17.62 10.89
C ASP A 18 -11.92 17.48 11.21
N SER A 19 -11.21 18.61 11.16
CA SER A 19 -9.99 18.82 11.92
C SER A 19 -10.34 18.75 13.40
N ALA A 20 -10.74 17.54 13.84
CA ALA A 20 -10.83 17.19 15.23
C ALA A 20 -9.42 17.41 15.79
N SER A 21 -9.31 18.43 16.63
CA SER A 21 -8.10 18.77 17.36
C SER A 21 -7.45 17.48 17.87
N LEU A 22 -6.29 17.13 17.30
CA LEU A 22 -5.49 16.07 17.87
C LEU A 22 -5.20 16.49 19.31
N PRO A 23 -5.41 15.62 20.30
CA PRO A 23 -5.10 15.93 21.69
C PRO A 23 -3.66 16.44 21.78
N ASP A 24 -3.49 17.61 22.39
CA ASP A 24 -2.17 18.19 22.61
C ASP A 24 -1.45 17.40 23.71
N PHE A 25 -0.40 16.67 23.32
CA PHE A 25 0.43 15.85 24.20
C PHE A 25 1.73 16.55 24.62
N SER A 26 1.90 17.83 24.28
CA SER A 26 3.13 18.58 24.58
C SER A 26 3.44 18.59 26.08
N ASP A 27 2.45 18.86 26.94
CA ASP A 27 2.60 18.84 28.40
C ASP A 27 2.96 17.45 28.96
N LEU A 28 2.54 16.38 28.29
CA LEU A 28 2.81 14.99 28.70
C LEU A 28 4.23 14.55 28.34
N THR A 29 4.81 15.13 27.29
CA THR A 29 6.17 14.84 26.83
C THR A 29 7.22 15.85 27.33
N ALA A 30 6.79 16.97 27.92
CA ALA A 30 7.65 18.02 28.46
C ALA A 30 8.52 17.57 29.65
N SER A 31 8.15 16.49 30.35
CA SER A 31 8.99 15.92 31.41
C SER A 31 8.91 14.39 31.46
N ASP A 32 10.06 13.76 31.72
CA ASP A 32 10.20 12.31 31.84
C ASP A 32 9.37 11.74 33.02
N ALA A 33 9.23 12.51 34.09
CA ALA A 33 8.40 12.14 35.23
C ALA A 33 6.90 12.12 34.87
N THR A 34 6.43 13.14 34.14
CA THR A 34 5.04 13.22 33.65
C THR A 34 4.75 12.07 32.67
N LEU A 35 5.68 11.82 31.75
CA LEU A 35 5.57 10.75 30.76
C LEU A 35 5.48 9.38 31.43
N ARG A 36 6.36 9.07 32.39
CA ARG A 36 6.31 7.78 33.10
C ARG A 36 5.00 7.59 33.86
N ARG A 37 4.54 8.62 34.58
CA ARG A 37 3.25 8.55 35.30
C ARG A 37 2.09 8.26 34.33
N PHE A 38 2.10 8.91 33.17
CA PHE A 38 1.11 8.68 32.13
C PHE A 38 1.17 7.24 31.61
N LEU A 39 2.35 6.75 31.22
CA LEU A 39 2.54 5.39 30.71
C LEU A 39 2.17 4.30 31.72
N HIS A 40 2.48 4.49 33.00
CA HIS A 40 2.09 3.58 34.07
C HIS A 40 0.59 3.61 34.41
N GLY A 41 -0.11 4.67 33.99
CA GLY A 41 -1.56 4.81 34.15
C GLY A 41 -2.38 4.35 32.94
N LEU A 42 -1.73 3.97 31.83
CA LEU A 42 -2.42 3.46 30.65
C LEU A 42 -2.97 2.05 30.92
N PRO A 43 -4.17 1.73 30.39
CA PRO A 43 -4.66 0.37 30.43
C PRO A 43 -3.71 -0.55 29.65
N GLY A 44 -3.60 -1.80 30.10
CA GLY A 44 -2.81 -2.82 29.39
C GLY A 44 -3.28 -3.01 27.95
N VAL A 45 -2.34 -3.33 27.06
CA VAL A 45 -2.67 -3.62 25.65
C VAL A 45 -3.41 -4.95 25.57
N ASP A 46 -4.54 -4.98 24.85
CA ASP A 46 -5.20 -6.22 24.45
C ASP A 46 -4.40 -6.90 23.33
N GLN A 47 -3.40 -7.66 23.75
CA GLN A 47 -2.52 -8.40 22.86
C GLN A 47 -3.29 -9.40 22.01
N VAL A 48 -4.22 -10.16 22.61
CA VAL A 48 -4.99 -11.21 21.92
C VAL A 48 -5.87 -10.59 20.83
N GLY A 49 -6.54 -9.48 21.12
CA GLY A 49 -7.34 -8.78 20.12
C GLY A 49 -6.49 -8.17 19.01
N ALA A 50 -5.29 -7.66 19.31
CA ALA A 50 -4.36 -7.16 18.30
C ALA A 50 -3.87 -8.28 17.37
N GLU A 51 -3.47 -9.42 17.94
CA GLU A 51 -3.05 -10.61 17.21
C GLU A 51 -4.18 -11.17 16.35
N ALA A 52 -5.41 -11.25 16.87
CA ALA A 52 -6.57 -11.72 16.12
C ALA A 52 -6.88 -10.82 14.89
N ARG A 53 -6.77 -9.49 15.04
CA ARG A 53 -6.94 -8.55 13.93
C ARG A 53 -5.84 -8.70 12.89
N ALA A 54 -4.59 -8.82 13.33
CA ALA A 54 -3.45 -9.04 12.43
C ALA A 54 -3.58 -10.37 11.68
N ALA A 55 -3.95 -11.46 12.36
CA ALA A 55 -4.20 -12.76 11.76
C ALA A 55 -5.34 -12.71 10.73
N GLY A 56 -6.40 -11.94 11.01
CA GLY A 56 -7.52 -11.72 10.07
C GLY A 56 -7.13 -10.99 8.78
N LEU A 57 -6.03 -10.22 8.79
CA LEU A 57 -5.47 -9.62 7.57
C LEU A 57 -4.69 -10.64 6.74
N GLY A 58 -3.95 -11.55 7.38
CA GLY A 58 -3.12 -12.56 6.71
C GLY A 58 -3.89 -13.74 6.10
N THR A 59 -5.09 -14.05 6.59
CA THR A 59 -5.88 -15.20 6.11
C THR A 59 -6.71 -14.91 4.86
N ARG A 60 -6.81 -13.64 4.45
CA ARG A 60 -7.59 -13.25 3.28
C ARG A 60 -6.75 -13.42 2.02
N SER A 61 -7.30 -14.10 1.03
CA SER A 61 -6.68 -14.13 -0.30
C SER A 61 -6.62 -12.73 -0.89
N ILE A 62 -5.44 -12.36 -1.39
CA ILE A 62 -5.27 -11.13 -2.18
C ILE A 62 -5.97 -11.35 -3.53
N LYS A 63 -6.83 -10.41 -3.93
CA LYS A 63 -7.49 -10.42 -5.24
C LYS A 63 -6.46 -10.41 -6.37
N THR A 64 -6.77 -11.07 -7.48
CA THR A 64 -5.87 -11.16 -8.64
C THR A 64 -5.42 -9.78 -9.13
N ASP A 65 -6.33 -8.82 -9.24
CA ASP A 65 -6.02 -7.45 -9.69
C ASP A 65 -5.04 -6.73 -8.75
N ALA A 66 -5.19 -6.95 -7.44
CA ALA A 66 -4.28 -6.37 -6.45
C ALA A 66 -2.87 -6.97 -6.56
N LYS A 67 -2.76 -8.27 -6.88
CA LYS A 67 -1.46 -8.90 -7.16
C LYS A 67 -0.82 -8.32 -8.42
N GLN A 68 -1.61 -8.12 -9.48
CA GLN A 68 -1.13 -7.52 -10.73
C GLN A 68 -0.63 -6.08 -10.53
N HIS A 69 -1.36 -5.27 -9.77
CA HIS A 69 -0.95 -3.91 -9.40
C HIS A 69 0.34 -3.92 -8.56
N ALA A 70 0.44 -4.83 -7.58
CA ALA A 70 1.65 -4.95 -6.76
C ALA A 70 2.89 -5.30 -7.60
N LEU A 71 2.76 -6.20 -8.59
CA LEU A 71 3.84 -6.53 -9.52
C LEU A 71 4.25 -5.32 -10.37
N ASP A 72 3.28 -4.55 -10.89
CA ASP A 72 3.58 -3.33 -11.66
C ASP A 72 4.30 -2.28 -10.82
N LEU A 73 3.86 -2.11 -9.57
CA LEU A 73 4.49 -1.20 -8.65
C LEU A 73 5.91 -1.63 -8.32
N ALA A 74 6.13 -2.92 -8.04
CA ALA A 74 7.45 -3.46 -7.78
C ALA A 74 8.40 -3.21 -8.97
N ILE A 75 7.97 -3.48 -10.20
CA ILE A 75 8.76 -3.22 -11.42
C ILE A 75 9.12 -1.75 -11.58
N ARG A 76 8.19 -0.82 -11.26
CA ARG A 76 8.46 0.64 -11.33
C ARG A 76 9.43 1.14 -10.28
N MET A 77 9.61 0.42 -9.18
CA MET A 77 10.45 0.83 -8.06
C MET A 77 11.82 0.12 -8.03
N VAL A 78 12.02 -0.90 -8.86
CA VAL A 78 13.25 -1.68 -8.86
C VAL A 78 14.26 -1.13 -9.87
N ASP A 79 15.48 -0.90 -9.38
CA ASP A 79 16.63 -0.66 -10.23
C ASP A 79 17.24 -2.00 -10.69
N LEU A 80 17.14 -2.30 -11.98
CA LEU A 80 17.79 -3.47 -12.56
C LEU A 80 19.29 -3.18 -12.74
N THR A 81 20.14 -3.77 -11.88
CA THR A 81 21.59 -3.50 -11.84
C THR A 81 22.42 -4.79 -11.97
N THR A 82 23.67 -4.65 -12.41
CA THR A 82 24.70 -5.69 -12.43
C THR A 82 26.01 -5.06 -11.98
N LEU A 83 26.72 -5.70 -11.05
CA LEU A 83 27.99 -5.23 -10.48
C LEU A 83 29.05 -6.35 -10.52
N GLU A 84 29.01 -7.19 -11.55
CA GLU A 84 29.90 -8.34 -11.66
C GLU A 84 31.20 -7.92 -12.34
N GLY A 85 32.34 -8.36 -11.79
CA GLY A 85 33.66 -8.05 -12.37
C GLY A 85 33.89 -8.62 -13.78
N GLN A 86 33.01 -9.51 -14.25
CA GLN A 86 33.01 -10.11 -15.59
C GLN A 86 31.92 -9.55 -16.51
N ASP A 87 31.34 -8.39 -16.17
CA ASP A 87 30.37 -7.74 -17.04
C ASP A 87 30.99 -7.36 -18.38
N THR A 88 30.38 -7.85 -19.45
CA THR A 88 30.76 -7.50 -20.83
C THR A 88 29.80 -6.45 -21.37
N PRO A 89 30.22 -5.65 -22.38
CA PRO A 89 29.31 -4.72 -23.05
C PRO A 89 28.03 -5.39 -23.58
N GLY A 90 28.10 -6.67 -23.96
CA GLY A 90 26.93 -7.45 -24.37
C GLY A 90 25.96 -7.70 -23.23
N LYS A 91 26.46 -8.10 -22.05
CA LYS A 91 25.64 -8.33 -20.85
C LYS A 91 24.94 -7.06 -20.38
N VAL A 92 25.67 -5.94 -20.35
CA VAL A 92 25.10 -4.63 -19.97
C VAL A 92 24.02 -4.19 -20.96
N ARG A 93 24.25 -4.34 -22.28
CA ARG A 93 23.22 -4.04 -23.28
C ARG A 93 21.98 -4.91 -23.15
N ALA A 94 22.15 -6.21 -22.89
CA ALA A 94 21.02 -7.11 -22.67
C ALA A 94 20.23 -6.75 -21.40
N LEU A 95 20.92 -6.34 -20.34
CA LEU A 95 20.30 -5.86 -19.11
C LEU A 95 19.50 -4.56 -19.33
N ALA A 96 20.08 -3.60 -20.05
CA ALA A 96 19.37 -2.37 -20.42
C ALA A 96 18.09 -2.66 -21.23
N THR A 97 18.14 -3.58 -22.21
CA THR A 97 16.95 -3.99 -22.97
C THR A 97 15.87 -4.61 -22.08
N LYS A 98 16.26 -5.41 -21.06
CA LYS A 98 15.31 -5.97 -20.09
C LYS A 98 14.70 -4.89 -19.20
N ALA A 99 15.46 -3.89 -18.78
CA ALA A 99 14.93 -2.76 -18.01
C ALA A 99 13.91 -1.95 -18.82
N MET A 100 14.15 -1.78 -20.12
CA MET A 100 13.22 -1.08 -21.03
C MET A 100 11.93 -1.88 -21.30
N ARG A 101 12.00 -3.21 -21.29
CA ARG A 101 10.87 -4.11 -21.52
C ARG A 101 10.84 -5.22 -20.46
N PRO A 102 10.42 -4.91 -19.23
CA PRO A 102 10.46 -5.85 -18.11
C PRO A 102 9.41 -6.97 -18.24
N ASP A 103 8.32 -6.70 -18.95
CA ASP A 103 7.30 -7.69 -19.28
C ASP A 103 7.02 -7.67 -20.79
N PRO A 104 7.60 -8.61 -21.56
CA PRO A 104 7.47 -8.58 -23.01
C PRO A 104 6.06 -8.91 -23.52
N GLU A 105 5.25 -9.63 -22.75
CA GLU A 105 3.91 -10.06 -23.17
C GLU A 105 2.82 -9.07 -22.72
N ARG A 106 3.00 -8.40 -21.58
CA ARG A 106 1.97 -7.53 -20.98
C ARG A 106 1.81 -6.14 -21.61
N LEU A 107 2.76 -5.69 -22.45
CA LEU A 107 2.60 -4.42 -23.18
C LEU A 107 1.40 -4.46 -24.14
N LEU A 108 1.05 -5.64 -24.66
CA LEU A 108 -0.12 -5.83 -25.52
C LEU A 108 -1.43 -5.73 -24.71
N ALA A 109 -1.47 -6.30 -23.50
CA ALA A 109 -2.65 -6.28 -22.65
C ALA A 109 -3.04 -4.88 -22.13
N ARG A 110 -2.09 -3.93 -22.09
CA ARG A 110 -2.34 -2.56 -21.61
C ARG A 110 -2.92 -1.63 -22.69
N LEU A 111 -2.86 -2.02 -23.97
CA LEU A 111 -3.52 -1.29 -25.06
C LEU A 111 -5.02 -1.63 -25.17
N ASP A 112 -5.46 -2.74 -24.56
CA ASP A 112 -6.83 -3.27 -24.66
C ASP A 112 -7.73 -2.96 -23.44
N ALA A 113 -7.24 -2.23 -22.43
CA ALA A 113 -8.02 -1.88 -21.24
C ALA A 113 -8.69 -0.49 -21.40
N PRO A 114 -10.03 -0.39 -21.45
CA PRO A 114 -10.71 0.90 -21.48
C PRO A 114 -10.53 1.64 -20.15
N GLY A 115 -10.34 2.97 -20.25
CA GLY A 115 -10.19 3.88 -19.12
C GLY A 115 -11.48 4.18 -18.37
#